data_AF-A0A0E3S700-F1
#
_entry.id   AF-A0A0E3S700-F1
#
_cell.length_a   1.000
_cell.length_b   1.000
_cell.length_c   1.000
_cell.angle_alpha   90.00
_cell.angle_beta   90.00
_cell.angle_gamma   90.00
#
_symmetry.space_group_name_H-M   'P 1'
#
loop_
_entity.id
_entity.type
_entity.pdbx_description
1 polymer ?
#
loop_
_entity_poly.entity_id
_entity_poly.type
_entity_poly.pdbx_seq_one_letter_code
_entity_poly.pdbx_strand_id
1 'polypeptide(L)'
;MCPLTKLKQKFKKEDRLDPTIDDNSYLMENELDIKRDGFSRDKDRILFSTAFRRLQHKAQVFSNEKSDHVRTRLTHTLEVSVISRNLAHYLGVNENLAEAIAVGHDIGHTPFGHEGERILDDVLRGQDDLGGQLSVKINYGGFKHNFHSVRVLDVIQQKYEDKKGLNLSWQVLEGILKHTKTKRHSINECQNCGECWDIRRFISNEKVIPRLYLDYSFSVTVEGQIVRIADEIAQREHDLDDGFRTRTIQNIDIISYCEGIIKKELQTNEIGSKDGQLKHVKLLENLVKKLKLNEKSEGRYYRKETLIRDIIDYFIHDVYFEAQKQKENISYVYNSYGNLIIKKEIIKFSPAANELNKKLESLIKTQILNSWDVNKFDGRANYLIKQLFKAYYNNPLQMMPYGFQALKKKLEENNAYYNLVLSESDLNIKDIDFKKDNRSDIQSVFSVLKLKNIDKKLNLPPDLQNPNIKELAERYNSLSKLSLSELENENDKFIKCLFENNLAFLSTISDYIAGMTDNFAIKSYEELY
;
A
#
# COMPACT_ATOMS: atom_id res chain seq x y z
N MET A 1 6.68 -29.38 19.05
CA MET A 1 6.35 -28.69 17.78
C MET A 1 5.65 -27.38 18.10
N CYS A 2 5.93 -26.30 17.37
CA CYS A 2 5.23 -25.02 17.56
C CYS A 2 3.71 -25.23 17.30
N PRO A 3 2.79 -24.76 18.17
CA PRO A 3 1.35 -24.92 17.96
C PRO A 3 0.82 -24.25 16.70
N LEU A 4 1.54 -23.25 16.19
CA LEU A 4 1.16 -22.50 14.98
C LEU A 4 1.53 -23.23 13.69
N THR A 5 2.34 -24.30 13.75
CA THR A 5 2.71 -25.09 12.56
C THR A 5 1.48 -25.66 11.84
N LYS A 6 0.38 -25.92 12.56
CA LYS A 6 -0.90 -26.35 11.98
C LYS A 6 -1.61 -25.27 11.15
N LEU A 7 -1.23 -24.00 11.32
CA LEU A 7 -1.81 -22.84 10.62
C LEU A 7 -1.01 -22.44 9.38
N LYS A 8 0.10 -23.14 9.11
CA LYS A 8 0.97 -22.90 7.97
C LYS A 8 0.17 -22.94 6.66
N GLN A 9 0.24 -21.86 5.89
CA GLN A 9 -0.37 -21.84 4.57
C GLN A 9 0.35 -22.80 3.62
N LYS A 10 -0.45 -23.53 2.83
CA LYS A 10 0.01 -24.39 1.76
C LYS A 10 -0.50 -23.84 0.45
N PHE A 11 0.40 -23.70 -0.51
CA PHE A 11 0.05 -23.23 -1.84
C PHE A 11 -0.74 -24.28 -2.61
N LYS A 12 -1.78 -23.83 -3.32
CA LYS A 12 -2.49 -24.60 -4.33
C LYS A 12 -2.51 -23.83 -5.65
N LYS A 13 -2.60 -24.56 -6.77
CA LYS A 13 -2.64 -23.94 -8.10
C LYS A 13 -3.79 -22.93 -8.23
N GLU A 14 -4.93 -23.24 -7.62
CA GLU A 14 -6.15 -22.44 -7.61
C GLU A 14 -6.02 -21.16 -6.78
N ASP A 15 -4.94 -20.99 -6.01
CA ASP A 15 -4.68 -19.77 -5.25
C ASP A 15 -4.22 -18.61 -6.15
N ARG A 16 -3.71 -18.91 -7.35
CA ARG A 16 -3.38 -17.93 -8.38
C ARG A 16 -4.63 -17.15 -8.82
N LEU A 17 -4.45 -15.90 -9.23
CA LEU A 17 -5.55 -15.14 -9.85
C LEU A 17 -5.98 -15.79 -11.17
N ASP A 18 -5.01 -16.30 -11.93
CA ASP A 18 -5.19 -17.12 -13.10
C ASP A 18 -4.34 -18.40 -13.00
N PRO A 19 -4.95 -19.55 -12.66
CA PRO A 19 -4.25 -20.83 -12.54
C PRO A 19 -3.57 -21.31 -13.82
N THR A 20 -4.02 -20.87 -15.00
CA THR A 20 -3.62 -21.43 -16.30
C THR A 20 -2.25 -20.93 -16.77
N ILE A 21 -1.81 -19.76 -16.30
CA ILE A 21 -0.57 -19.11 -16.74
C ILE A 21 0.68 -19.94 -16.40
N ASP A 22 0.63 -20.69 -15.31
CA ASP A 22 1.77 -21.46 -14.82
C ASP A 22 1.78 -22.90 -15.37
N ASP A 23 0.83 -23.31 -16.20
CA ASP A 23 0.64 -24.71 -16.64
C ASP A 23 1.90 -25.28 -17.31
N ASN A 24 2.48 -24.55 -18.26
CA ASN A 24 3.71 -24.96 -18.94
C ASN A 24 4.91 -25.01 -17.97
N SER A 25 4.96 -24.11 -16.99
CA SER A 25 6.03 -24.11 -15.99
C SER A 25 5.93 -25.34 -15.08
N TYR A 26 4.71 -25.69 -14.66
CA TYR A 26 4.48 -26.89 -13.86
C TYR A 26 4.79 -28.18 -14.64
N LEU A 27 4.47 -28.23 -15.93
CA LEU A 27 4.84 -29.37 -16.79
C LEU A 27 6.36 -29.58 -16.82
N MET A 28 7.13 -28.52 -17.10
CA MET A 28 8.60 -28.59 -17.08
C MET A 28 9.18 -28.95 -15.71
N GLU A 29 8.65 -28.36 -14.63
CA GLU A 29 9.08 -28.66 -13.25
C GLU A 29 8.88 -30.14 -12.89
N ASN A 30 7.78 -30.74 -13.35
CA ASN A 30 7.51 -32.17 -13.16
C ASN A 30 8.45 -33.05 -13.99
N GLU A 31 8.77 -32.66 -15.23
CA GLU A 31 9.73 -33.40 -16.08
C GLU A 31 11.16 -33.39 -15.49
N LEU A 32 11.54 -32.29 -14.84
CA LEU A 32 12.87 -32.10 -14.25
C LEU A 32 12.97 -32.55 -12.78
N ASP A 33 11.87 -33.00 -12.17
CA ASP A 33 11.73 -33.27 -10.73
C ASP A 33 12.21 -32.11 -9.82
N ILE A 34 11.97 -30.87 -10.27
CA ILE A 34 12.28 -29.64 -9.52
C ILE A 34 10.99 -29.10 -8.91
N LYS A 35 10.85 -29.20 -7.58
CA LYS A 35 9.69 -28.63 -6.88
C LYS A 35 9.98 -27.23 -6.36
N ARG A 36 9.51 -26.24 -7.10
CA ARG A 36 9.50 -24.84 -6.66
C ARG A 36 8.20 -24.51 -5.93
N ASP A 37 8.31 -23.94 -4.73
CA ASP A 37 7.14 -23.51 -3.96
C ASP A 37 6.42 -22.32 -4.65
N GLY A 38 5.08 -22.35 -4.67
CA GLY A 38 4.29 -21.33 -5.36
C GLY A 38 4.46 -19.94 -4.79
N PHE A 39 4.62 -19.79 -3.47
CA PHE A 39 4.89 -18.47 -2.87
C PHE A 39 6.31 -17.98 -3.17
N SER A 40 7.28 -18.89 -3.29
CA SER A 40 8.62 -18.56 -3.79
C SER A 40 8.58 -18.03 -5.23
N ARG A 41 7.67 -18.52 -6.09
CA ARG A 41 7.46 -17.96 -7.43
C ARG A 41 6.86 -16.54 -7.38
N ASP A 42 5.95 -16.28 -6.45
CA ASP A 42 5.38 -14.94 -6.26
C ASP A 42 6.42 -13.94 -5.79
N LYS A 43 7.24 -14.32 -4.82
CA LYS A 43 8.38 -13.51 -4.37
C LYS A 43 9.25 -13.08 -5.55
N ASP A 44 9.67 -14.01 -6.39
CA ASP A 44 10.53 -13.69 -7.53
C ASP A 44 9.86 -12.79 -8.56
N ARG A 45 8.57 -13.02 -8.85
CA ARG A 45 7.81 -12.11 -9.73
C ARG A 45 7.85 -10.67 -9.22
N ILE A 46 7.70 -10.49 -7.90
CA ILE A 46 7.78 -9.18 -7.27
C ILE A 46 9.19 -8.61 -7.35
N LEU A 47 10.21 -9.36 -6.93
CA LEU A 47 11.62 -8.94 -6.92
C LEU A 47 12.13 -8.52 -8.31
N PHE A 48 11.73 -9.23 -9.36
CA PHE A 48 12.14 -8.93 -10.73
C PHE A 48 11.29 -7.83 -11.40
N SER A 49 10.29 -7.29 -10.72
CA SER A 49 9.43 -6.24 -11.27
C SER A 49 10.16 -4.88 -11.35
N THR A 50 9.72 -4.03 -12.29
CA THR A 50 10.23 -2.66 -12.37
C THR A 50 9.82 -1.84 -11.15
N ALA A 51 8.65 -2.12 -10.56
CA ALA A 51 8.19 -1.41 -9.39
C ALA A 51 9.05 -1.66 -8.15
N PHE A 52 9.50 -2.91 -7.93
CA PHE A 52 10.44 -3.23 -6.84
C PHE A 52 11.78 -2.50 -7.01
N ARG A 53 12.34 -2.49 -8.23
CA ARG A 53 13.58 -1.74 -8.51
C ARG A 53 13.48 -0.24 -8.18
N ARG A 54 12.31 0.37 -8.39
CA ARG A 54 12.07 1.79 -8.09
C ARG A 54 12.13 2.13 -6.60
N LEU A 55 11.97 1.15 -5.70
CA LEU A 55 12.08 1.36 -4.25
C LEU A 55 13.48 1.85 -3.84
N GLN A 56 14.52 1.55 -4.63
CA GLN A 56 15.88 2.04 -4.38
C GLN A 56 15.98 3.57 -4.40
N HIS A 57 15.10 4.24 -5.12
CA HIS A 57 15.14 5.70 -5.31
C HIS A 57 13.88 6.38 -4.74
N LYS A 58 13.25 5.76 -3.75
CA LYS A 58 12.15 6.34 -2.97
C LYS A 58 12.59 6.51 -1.52
N ALA A 59 12.41 7.71 -0.99
CA ALA A 59 12.66 8.04 0.41
C ALA A 59 11.65 7.32 1.33
N GLN A 60 12.13 6.94 2.51
CA GLN A 60 11.31 6.42 3.59
C GLN A 60 10.87 7.54 4.55
N VAL A 61 11.81 8.30 5.10
CA VAL A 61 11.56 9.43 6.04
C VAL A 61 12.33 10.70 5.67
N PHE A 62 13.59 10.57 5.24
CA PHE A 62 14.44 11.71 4.86
C PHE A 62 14.72 11.73 3.35
N SER A 63 14.92 12.93 2.79
CA SER A 63 15.41 13.09 1.42
C SER A 63 16.77 12.41 1.25
N ASN A 64 16.92 11.67 0.15
CA ASN A 64 18.18 11.03 -0.25
C ASN A 64 19.33 12.04 -0.49
N GLU A 65 19.03 13.35 -0.56
CA GLU A 65 20.01 14.40 -0.89
C GLU A 65 21.02 14.73 0.22
N LYS A 66 20.82 14.23 1.46
CA LYS A 66 21.63 14.68 2.61
C LYS A 66 22.78 13.77 3.01
N SER A 67 22.78 12.49 2.62
CA SER A 67 23.80 11.52 3.06
C SER A 67 23.65 10.21 2.30
N ASP A 68 24.76 9.62 1.85
CA ASP A 68 24.81 8.30 1.19
C ASP A 68 24.30 7.15 2.09
N HIS A 69 24.19 7.41 3.40
CA HIS A 69 23.66 6.48 4.41
C HIS A 69 22.15 6.63 4.70
N VAL A 70 21.40 7.44 3.95
CA VAL A 70 19.95 7.55 4.16
C VAL A 70 19.27 6.27 3.63
N ARG A 71 18.52 5.60 4.51
CA ARG A 71 17.78 4.38 4.15
C ARG A 71 16.67 4.70 3.14
N THR A 72 16.54 3.82 2.16
CA THR A 72 15.52 3.90 1.10
C THR A 72 14.36 2.96 1.43
N ARG A 73 13.26 3.05 0.70
CA ARG A 73 12.18 2.06 0.82
C ARG A 73 12.65 0.63 0.54
N LEU A 74 13.65 0.47 -0.34
CA LEU A 74 14.21 -0.84 -0.63
C LEU A 74 14.92 -1.44 0.59
N THR A 75 15.75 -0.66 1.30
CA THR A 75 16.44 -1.16 2.49
C THR A 75 15.45 -1.51 3.60
N HIS A 76 14.44 -0.66 3.84
CA HIS A 76 13.32 -0.96 4.76
C HIS A 76 12.63 -2.28 4.38
N THR A 77 12.27 -2.43 3.11
CA THR A 77 11.59 -3.63 2.60
C THR A 77 12.43 -4.91 2.81
N LEU A 78 13.76 -4.83 2.64
CA LEU A 78 14.66 -5.95 2.87
C LEU A 78 14.73 -6.35 4.36
N GLU A 79 14.73 -5.37 5.26
CA GLU A 79 14.72 -5.62 6.70
C GLU A 79 13.41 -6.25 7.16
N VAL A 80 12.26 -5.71 6.71
CA VAL A 80 10.94 -6.31 6.94
C VAL A 80 10.91 -7.75 6.44
N SER A 81 11.49 -8.01 5.26
CA SER A 81 11.58 -9.35 4.68
C SER A 81 12.38 -10.32 5.56
N VAL A 82 13.53 -9.89 6.09
CA VAL A 82 14.36 -10.69 6.99
C VAL A 82 13.64 -10.97 8.33
N ILE A 83 13.08 -9.94 8.96
CA ILE A 83 12.36 -10.08 10.23
C ILE A 83 11.15 -11.01 10.05
N SER A 84 10.38 -10.80 8.98
CA SER A 84 9.20 -11.62 8.66
C SER A 84 9.56 -13.09 8.45
N ARG A 85 10.61 -13.36 7.67
CA ARG A 85 11.07 -14.72 7.39
C ARG A 85 11.55 -15.42 8.67
N ASN A 86 12.31 -14.72 9.52
CA ASN A 86 12.79 -15.28 10.78
C ASN A 86 11.65 -15.58 11.75
N LEU A 87 10.68 -14.67 11.90
CA LEU A 87 9.49 -14.93 12.71
C LEU A 87 8.67 -16.09 12.15
N ALA A 88 8.50 -16.17 10.83
CA ALA A 88 7.82 -17.30 10.19
C ALA A 88 8.52 -18.63 10.46
N HIS A 89 9.85 -18.64 10.40
CA HIS A 89 10.68 -19.79 10.74
C HIS A 89 10.50 -20.21 12.21
N TYR A 90 10.64 -19.29 13.16
CA TYR A 90 10.49 -19.57 14.59
C TYR A 90 9.09 -20.07 14.96
N LEU A 91 8.06 -19.55 14.30
CA LEU A 91 6.67 -19.96 14.51
C LEU A 91 6.28 -21.19 13.67
N GLY A 92 7.17 -21.69 12.81
CA GLY A 92 6.96 -22.88 11.99
C GLY A 92 5.85 -22.71 10.94
N VAL A 93 5.61 -21.50 10.44
CA VAL A 93 4.64 -21.18 9.39
C VAL A 93 5.36 -21.02 8.03
N ASN A 94 4.70 -20.48 7.00
CA ASN A 94 5.28 -20.43 5.66
C ASN A 94 6.23 -19.23 5.47
N GLU A 95 7.55 -19.51 5.48
CA GLU A 95 8.61 -18.51 5.25
C GLU A 95 8.47 -17.80 3.90
N ASN A 96 8.22 -18.52 2.81
CA ASN A 96 8.14 -17.93 1.47
C ASN A 96 6.94 -17.01 1.30
N LEU A 97 5.79 -17.35 1.92
CA LEU A 97 4.63 -16.47 1.90
C LEU A 97 4.89 -15.18 2.68
N ALA A 98 5.46 -15.27 3.89
CA ALA A 98 5.81 -14.10 4.68
C ALA A 98 6.81 -13.20 3.92
N GLU A 99 7.83 -13.80 3.30
CA GLU A 99 8.82 -13.08 2.49
C GLU A 99 8.18 -12.44 1.25
N ALA A 100 7.31 -13.14 0.52
CA ALA A 100 6.61 -12.61 -0.66
C ALA A 100 5.71 -11.42 -0.33
N ILE A 101 4.98 -11.48 0.80
CA ILE A 101 4.17 -10.36 1.29
C ILE A 101 5.08 -9.19 1.66
N ALA A 102 6.16 -9.44 2.40
CA ALA A 102 7.09 -8.41 2.85
C ALA A 102 7.74 -7.67 1.67
N VAL A 103 8.23 -8.35 0.64
CA VAL A 103 8.86 -7.65 -0.51
C VAL A 103 7.86 -6.84 -1.35
N GLY A 104 6.55 -7.13 -1.23
CA GLY A 104 5.49 -6.47 -1.98
C GLY A 104 4.74 -5.37 -1.23
N HIS A 105 4.88 -5.26 0.10
CA HIS A 105 4.00 -4.40 0.92
C HIS A 105 4.06 -2.92 0.51
N ASP A 106 5.27 -2.43 0.22
CA ASP A 106 5.59 -1.02 0.02
C ASP A 106 5.69 -0.58 -1.46
N ILE A 107 5.45 -1.49 -2.40
CA ILE A 107 5.63 -1.25 -3.84
C ILE A 107 4.75 -0.11 -4.39
N GLY A 108 3.58 0.10 -3.78
CA GLY A 108 2.59 1.10 -4.16
C GLY A 108 2.83 2.49 -3.60
N HIS A 109 3.91 2.73 -2.85
CA HIS A 109 4.18 4.07 -2.33
C HIS A 109 4.46 5.08 -3.43
N THR A 110 4.06 6.32 -3.22
CA THR A 110 4.38 7.45 -4.10
C THR A 110 5.82 7.93 -3.89
N PRO A 111 6.37 8.75 -4.81
CA PRO A 111 7.50 9.60 -4.50
C PRO A 111 7.25 10.42 -3.23
N PHE A 112 8.32 10.70 -2.47
CA PHE A 112 8.29 11.46 -1.21
C PHE A 112 7.40 10.83 -0.12
N GLY A 113 7.15 9.51 -0.20
CA GLY A 113 6.49 8.75 0.86
C GLY A 113 5.06 9.23 1.16
N HIS A 114 4.76 9.50 2.43
CA HIS A 114 3.41 9.82 2.88
C HIS A 114 2.87 11.14 2.33
N GLU A 115 3.73 12.10 2.02
CA GLU A 115 3.27 13.40 1.51
C GLU A 115 2.71 13.26 0.09
N GLY A 116 3.39 12.51 -0.78
CA GLY A 116 2.86 12.17 -2.11
C GLY A 116 1.52 11.45 -2.02
N GLU A 117 1.38 10.49 -1.09
CA GLU A 117 0.14 9.75 -0.85
C GLU A 117 -1.01 10.68 -0.47
N ARG A 118 -0.77 11.60 0.49
CA ARG A 118 -1.78 12.56 0.95
C ARG A 118 -2.32 13.41 -0.19
N ILE A 119 -1.43 13.94 -1.04
CA ILE A 119 -1.83 14.81 -2.16
C ILE A 119 -2.67 14.04 -3.18
N LEU A 120 -2.22 12.83 -3.57
CA LEU A 120 -2.98 12.02 -4.52
C LEU A 120 -4.34 11.58 -3.92
N ASP A 121 -4.39 11.29 -2.62
CA ASP A 121 -5.64 10.99 -1.92
C ASP A 121 -6.58 12.19 -1.95
N ASP A 122 -6.09 13.39 -1.64
CA ASP A 122 -6.90 14.61 -1.60
C ASP A 122 -7.41 15.03 -2.99
N VAL A 123 -6.60 14.86 -4.04
CA VAL A 123 -7.04 15.10 -5.42
C VAL A 123 -8.14 14.12 -5.83
N LEU A 124 -7.94 12.81 -5.60
CA LEU A 124 -8.93 11.78 -5.97
C LEU A 124 -10.20 11.83 -5.11
N ARG A 125 -10.16 12.45 -3.94
CA ARG A 125 -11.36 12.72 -3.11
C ARG A 125 -12.04 14.03 -3.46
N GLY A 126 -11.45 14.84 -4.34
CA GLY A 126 -11.93 16.19 -4.64
C GLY A 126 -11.78 17.17 -3.49
N GLN A 127 -10.90 16.90 -2.51
CA GLN A 127 -10.58 17.84 -1.42
C GLN A 127 -9.60 18.92 -1.88
N ASP A 128 -8.66 18.56 -2.75
CA ASP A 128 -7.75 19.49 -3.42
C ASP A 128 -8.18 19.68 -4.89
N ASP A 129 -8.57 20.91 -5.26
CA ASP A 129 -8.96 21.27 -6.63
C ASP A 129 -7.77 21.75 -7.49
N LEU A 130 -6.55 21.55 -6.99
CA LEU A 130 -5.30 21.96 -7.63
C LEU A 130 -5.25 23.48 -7.89
N GLY A 131 -5.86 24.27 -7.00
CA GLY A 131 -5.97 25.71 -7.14
C GLY A 131 -7.00 26.12 -8.19
N GLY A 132 -8.18 25.48 -8.18
CA GLY A 132 -9.30 25.77 -9.08
C GLY A 132 -9.17 25.18 -10.49
N GLN A 133 -8.25 24.23 -10.71
CA GLN A 133 -8.06 23.57 -12.01
C GLN A 133 -9.11 22.49 -12.26
N LEU A 134 -9.50 21.75 -11.21
CA LEU A 134 -10.54 20.73 -11.29
C LEU A 134 -11.91 21.40 -11.37
N SER A 135 -12.68 21.03 -12.40
CA SER A 135 -13.95 21.69 -12.70
C SER A 135 -15.05 21.34 -11.68
N VAL A 136 -15.01 20.11 -11.15
CA VAL A 136 -15.95 19.61 -10.15
C VAL A 136 -15.20 18.78 -9.11
N LYS A 137 -15.59 18.94 -7.84
CA LYS A 137 -15.09 18.15 -6.71
C LYS A 137 -15.89 16.88 -6.61
N ILE A 138 -15.27 15.75 -6.94
CA ILE A 138 -15.91 14.43 -6.93
C ILE A 138 -15.03 13.52 -6.08
N ASN A 139 -15.67 12.76 -5.21
CA ASN A 139 -14.99 11.81 -4.37
C ASN A 139 -14.96 10.43 -5.05
N TYR A 140 -13.81 10.07 -5.62
CA TYR A 140 -13.57 8.76 -6.23
C TYR A 140 -12.99 7.72 -5.25
N GLY A 141 -13.05 7.98 -3.94
CA GLY A 141 -12.60 7.05 -2.89
C GLY A 141 -11.17 7.28 -2.43
N GLY A 142 -10.34 7.99 -3.20
CA GLY A 142 -8.99 8.42 -2.81
C GLY A 142 -7.87 7.44 -3.20
N PHE A 143 -6.71 7.61 -2.55
CA PHE A 143 -5.46 6.89 -2.80
C PHE A 143 -4.85 6.37 -1.50
N LYS A 144 -4.28 5.17 -1.52
CA LYS A 144 -3.51 4.62 -0.40
C LYS A 144 -2.48 3.61 -0.91
N HIS A 145 -1.26 3.66 -0.38
CA HIS A 145 -0.16 2.84 -0.88
C HIS A 145 -0.44 1.34 -0.85
N ASN A 146 -1.06 0.76 0.18
CA ASN A 146 -1.31 -0.69 0.25
C ASN A 146 -2.34 -1.15 -0.81
N PHE A 147 -3.38 -0.35 -1.06
CA PHE A 147 -4.29 -0.56 -2.18
C PHE A 147 -3.58 -0.36 -3.52
N HIS A 148 -2.70 0.64 -3.62
CA HIS A 148 -1.90 0.85 -4.80
C HIS A 148 -0.85 -0.25 -5.02
N SER A 149 -0.32 -0.89 -3.97
CA SER A 149 0.59 -2.05 -4.07
C SER A 149 -0.14 -3.21 -4.74
N VAL A 150 -1.38 -3.50 -4.31
CA VAL A 150 -2.24 -4.49 -4.97
C VAL A 150 -2.47 -4.11 -6.44
N ARG A 151 -2.80 -2.84 -6.72
CA ARG A 151 -3.00 -2.33 -8.08
C ARG A 151 -1.76 -2.44 -8.94
N VAL A 152 -0.58 -2.16 -8.39
CA VAL A 152 0.68 -2.29 -9.13
C VAL A 152 0.89 -3.75 -9.53
N LEU A 153 0.65 -4.68 -8.61
CA LEU A 153 0.92 -6.10 -8.80
C LEU A 153 -0.16 -6.84 -9.61
N ASP A 154 -1.41 -6.38 -9.59
CA ASP A 154 -2.55 -7.02 -10.27
C ASP A 154 -2.96 -6.30 -11.57
N VAL A 155 -2.71 -4.98 -11.68
CA VAL A 155 -3.19 -4.17 -12.82
C VAL A 155 -2.06 -3.55 -13.63
N ILE A 156 -1.11 -2.86 -12.99
CA ILE A 156 -0.17 -1.96 -13.70
C ILE A 156 1.02 -2.72 -14.27
N GLN A 157 1.63 -3.64 -13.51
CA GLN A 157 2.74 -4.44 -14.03
C GLN A 157 2.22 -5.31 -15.18
N GLN A 158 2.94 -5.34 -16.29
CA GLN A 158 2.63 -6.18 -17.43
C GLN A 158 3.83 -7.08 -17.69
N LYS A 159 3.69 -8.35 -17.28
CA LYS A 159 4.70 -9.38 -17.53
C LYS A 159 4.27 -10.36 -18.62
N TYR A 160 2.96 -10.47 -18.85
CA TYR A 160 2.36 -11.38 -19.82
C TYR A 160 1.60 -10.55 -20.85
N GLU A 161 1.62 -10.99 -22.11
CA GLU A 161 1.08 -10.25 -23.26
C GLU A 161 -0.43 -9.99 -23.11
N ASP A 162 -1.19 -11.03 -22.76
CA ASP A 162 -2.66 -10.97 -22.70
C ASP A 162 -3.24 -10.82 -21.29
N LYS A 163 -2.41 -10.53 -20.28
CA LYS A 163 -2.86 -10.51 -18.88
C LYS A 163 -2.26 -9.34 -18.11
N LYS A 164 -3.13 -8.66 -17.35
CA LYS A 164 -2.74 -7.61 -16.41
C LYS A 164 -2.06 -8.25 -15.18
N GLY A 165 -1.11 -7.53 -14.60
CA GLY A 165 -0.46 -7.91 -13.36
C GLY A 165 0.60 -9.02 -13.49
N LEU A 166 1.00 -9.50 -12.31
CA LEU A 166 2.02 -10.53 -12.13
C LEU A 166 1.45 -11.92 -11.82
N ASN A 167 0.13 -12.06 -11.74
CA ASN A 167 -0.58 -13.30 -11.41
C ASN A 167 -0.15 -13.93 -10.08
N LEU A 168 -0.14 -13.14 -9.00
CA LEU A 168 0.25 -13.59 -7.67
C LEU A 168 -0.82 -14.48 -7.02
N SER A 169 -0.51 -15.13 -5.89
CA SER A 169 -1.55 -15.77 -5.09
C SER A 169 -2.41 -14.75 -4.34
N TRP A 170 -3.66 -15.10 -4.03
CA TRP A 170 -4.53 -14.23 -3.24
C TRP A 170 -3.97 -13.97 -1.82
N GLN A 171 -3.26 -14.94 -1.22
CA GLN A 171 -2.66 -14.77 0.12
C GLN A 171 -1.62 -13.65 0.12
N VAL A 172 -0.81 -13.56 -0.94
CA VAL A 172 0.19 -12.51 -1.09
C VAL A 172 -0.49 -11.15 -1.21
N LEU A 173 -1.52 -11.03 -2.07
CA LEU A 173 -2.27 -9.77 -2.22
C LEU A 173 -3.02 -9.37 -0.94
N GLU A 174 -3.62 -10.33 -0.23
CA GLU A 174 -4.34 -10.08 1.01
C GLU A 174 -3.42 -9.61 2.13
N GLY A 175 -2.24 -10.26 2.27
CA GLY A 175 -1.21 -9.85 3.21
C GLY A 175 -0.69 -8.45 2.90
N ILE A 176 -0.41 -8.15 1.62
CA ILE A 176 0.03 -6.83 1.16
C ILE A 176 -1.07 -5.79 1.43
N LEU A 177 -2.34 -6.12 1.18
CA LEU A 177 -3.43 -5.19 1.45
C LEU A 177 -3.56 -4.89 2.96
N LYS A 178 -3.33 -5.87 3.84
CA LYS A 178 -3.65 -5.75 5.27
C LYS A 178 -2.45 -5.56 6.19
N HIS A 179 -1.26 -5.34 5.65
CA HIS A 179 -0.10 -4.97 6.46
C HIS A 179 -0.32 -3.64 7.20
N THR A 180 -1.20 -2.77 6.68
CA THR A 180 -1.57 -1.49 7.30
C THR A 180 -3.10 -1.30 7.34
N LYS A 181 -3.56 -0.11 7.74
CA LYS A 181 -4.99 0.24 7.81
C LYS A 181 -5.67 0.11 6.44
N THR A 182 -6.79 -0.62 6.41
CA THR A 182 -7.65 -0.79 5.22
C THR A 182 -8.88 0.11 5.22
N LYS A 183 -9.13 0.84 6.31
CA LYS A 183 -10.25 1.77 6.45
C LYS A 183 -9.74 3.14 6.89
N ARG A 184 -10.25 4.20 6.25
CA ARG A 184 -9.90 5.59 6.58
C ARG A 184 -10.55 6.06 7.89
N HIS A 185 -11.78 5.63 8.15
CA HIS A 185 -12.60 6.07 9.29
C HIS A 185 -13.15 4.89 10.09
N SER A 186 -13.68 5.18 11.28
CA SER A 186 -14.46 4.19 12.05
C SER A 186 -15.75 3.82 11.29
N ILE A 187 -16.33 2.66 11.58
CA ILE A 187 -17.53 2.16 10.87
C ILE A 187 -18.69 3.18 10.89
N ASN A 188 -18.85 3.91 12.00
CA ASN A 188 -19.91 4.90 12.20
C ASN A 188 -19.66 6.21 11.41
N GLU A 189 -18.41 6.55 11.13
CA GLU A 189 -18.02 7.77 10.40
C GLU A 189 -18.01 7.55 8.87
N CYS A 190 -18.01 6.29 8.44
CA CYS A 190 -17.92 5.90 7.03
C CYS A 190 -19.24 6.07 6.26
N GLN A 191 -20.39 6.18 6.94
CA GLN A 191 -21.72 6.23 6.33
C GLN A 191 -21.90 7.39 5.33
N ASN A 192 -21.14 8.49 5.52
CA ASN A 192 -21.19 9.67 4.65
C ASN A 192 -19.91 9.85 3.79
N CYS A 193 -18.95 8.89 3.78
CA CYS A 193 -17.65 9.08 3.12
C CYS A 193 -17.60 8.68 1.63
N GLY A 194 -18.68 8.14 1.07
CA GLY A 194 -18.72 7.72 -0.35
C GLY A 194 -17.77 6.57 -0.69
N GLU A 195 -17.59 5.61 0.23
CA GLU A 195 -16.68 4.45 0.13
C GLU A 195 -15.20 4.82 -0.04
N CYS A 196 -14.51 4.87 1.10
CA CYS A 196 -13.10 5.17 1.17
C CYS A 196 -12.26 3.97 0.70
N TRP A 197 -11.37 4.18 -0.29
CA TRP A 197 -10.49 3.17 -0.89
C TRP A 197 -11.22 1.88 -1.33
N ASP A 198 -12.23 2.01 -2.18
CA ASP A 198 -12.93 0.86 -2.74
C ASP A 198 -11.97 -0.05 -3.53
N ILE A 199 -11.80 -1.30 -3.06
CA ILE A 199 -10.88 -2.27 -3.65
C ILE A 199 -11.15 -2.54 -5.13
N ARG A 200 -12.41 -2.38 -5.60
CA ARG A 200 -12.80 -2.59 -7.01
C ARG A 200 -12.03 -1.66 -7.94
N ARG A 201 -11.57 -0.51 -7.45
CA ARG A 201 -10.73 0.46 -8.18
C ARG A 201 -9.27 0.02 -8.32
N PHE A 202 -8.83 -0.99 -7.57
CA PHE A 202 -7.42 -1.38 -7.44
C PHE A 202 -7.12 -2.79 -7.96
N ILE A 203 -8.11 -3.56 -8.37
CA ILE A 203 -7.93 -4.95 -8.85
C ILE A 203 -8.36 -5.10 -10.31
N SER A 204 -7.85 -6.13 -10.96
CA SER A 204 -8.15 -6.46 -12.35
C SER A 204 -9.44 -7.27 -12.50
N ASN A 205 -9.81 -8.03 -11.46
CA ASN A 205 -10.93 -8.97 -11.48
C ASN A 205 -11.63 -9.06 -10.12
N GLU A 206 -12.94 -8.76 -10.10
CA GLU A 206 -13.76 -8.77 -8.89
C GLU A 206 -13.89 -10.15 -8.24
N LYS A 207 -13.65 -11.25 -8.98
CA LYS A 207 -13.64 -12.62 -8.43
C LYS A 207 -12.63 -12.81 -7.29
N VAL A 208 -11.64 -11.92 -7.18
CA VAL A 208 -10.63 -11.94 -6.12
C VAL A 208 -11.17 -11.36 -4.81
N ILE A 209 -12.17 -10.46 -4.84
CA ILE A 209 -12.69 -9.74 -3.67
C ILE A 209 -13.07 -10.67 -2.52
N PRO A 210 -13.84 -11.76 -2.73
CA PRO A 210 -14.19 -12.68 -1.64
C PRO A 210 -12.97 -13.35 -0.98
N ARG A 211 -11.84 -13.43 -1.68
CA ARG A 211 -10.57 -13.99 -1.19
C ARG A 211 -9.73 -12.97 -0.42
N LEU A 212 -10.07 -11.68 -0.45
CA LEU A 212 -9.36 -10.63 0.29
C LEU A 212 -9.93 -10.41 1.70
N TYR A 213 -11.08 -11.01 2.03
CA TYR A 213 -11.65 -11.03 3.38
C TYR A 213 -11.77 -9.63 4.02
N LEU A 214 -12.34 -8.66 3.30
CA LEU A 214 -12.34 -7.23 3.67
C LEU A 214 -13.12 -6.93 4.97
N ASP A 215 -13.94 -7.86 5.44
CA ASP A 215 -14.64 -7.75 6.73
C ASP A 215 -13.68 -7.76 7.93
N TYR A 216 -12.48 -8.35 7.75
CA TYR A 216 -11.44 -8.38 8.77
C TYR A 216 -10.44 -7.25 8.58
N SER A 217 -10.15 -6.51 9.66
CA SER A 217 -9.14 -5.45 9.70
C SER A 217 -7.69 -5.94 9.77
N PHE A 218 -7.49 -7.25 9.83
CA PHE A 218 -6.20 -7.93 9.91
C PHE A 218 -6.11 -9.05 8.86
N SER A 219 -4.89 -9.49 8.55
CA SER A 219 -4.68 -10.61 7.63
C SER A 219 -5.25 -11.92 8.18
N VAL A 220 -5.97 -12.65 7.34
CA VAL A 220 -6.52 -13.97 7.68
C VAL A 220 -5.48 -15.08 7.61
N THR A 221 -4.21 -14.75 7.35
CA THR A 221 -3.06 -15.65 7.39
C THR A 221 -2.12 -15.25 8.53
N VAL A 222 -1.43 -16.22 9.13
CA VAL A 222 -0.43 -15.91 10.18
C VAL A 222 0.73 -15.13 9.56
N GLU A 223 1.13 -15.53 8.37
CA GLU A 223 2.21 -14.93 7.59
C GLU A 223 1.95 -13.45 7.28
N GLY A 224 0.74 -13.07 6.88
CA GLY A 224 0.38 -11.67 6.69
C GLY A 224 0.34 -10.86 8.00
N GLN A 225 -0.07 -11.46 9.12
CA GLN A 225 0.03 -10.80 10.44
C GLN A 225 1.50 -10.64 10.88
N ILE A 226 2.37 -11.59 10.56
CA ILE A 226 3.82 -11.48 10.79
C ILE A 226 4.38 -10.28 10.04
N VAL A 227 4.06 -10.10 8.76
CA VAL A 227 4.60 -8.97 7.99
C VAL A 227 4.18 -7.63 8.59
N ARG A 228 2.92 -7.51 9.02
CA ARG A 228 2.45 -6.29 9.70
C ARG A 228 3.29 -5.94 10.92
N ILE A 229 3.56 -6.90 11.79
CA ILE A 229 4.39 -6.66 12.98
C ILE A 229 5.85 -6.46 12.62
N ALA A 230 6.37 -7.17 11.62
CA ALA A 230 7.73 -6.98 11.14
C ALA A 230 7.95 -5.57 10.56
N ASP A 231 6.97 -5.02 9.86
CA ASP A 231 6.97 -3.63 9.38
C ASP A 231 7.03 -2.63 10.55
N GLU A 232 6.20 -2.82 11.58
CA GLU A 232 6.27 -2.02 12.81
C GLU A 232 7.64 -2.11 13.51
N ILE A 233 8.25 -3.30 13.58
CA ILE A 233 9.58 -3.50 14.19
C ILE A 233 10.68 -2.83 13.35
N ALA A 234 10.69 -3.01 12.02
CA ALA A 234 11.69 -2.41 11.14
C ALA A 234 11.61 -0.87 11.18
N GLN A 235 10.38 -0.32 11.21
CA GLN A 235 10.19 1.12 11.36
C GLN A 235 10.82 1.64 12.67
N ARG A 236 10.69 0.89 13.77
CA ARG A 236 11.36 1.25 15.04
C ARG A 236 12.87 1.22 14.96
N GLU A 237 13.45 0.32 14.17
CA GLU A 237 14.90 0.26 13.97
C GLU A 237 15.42 1.59 13.41
N HIS A 238 14.81 2.05 12.32
CA HIS A 238 15.17 3.32 11.68
C HIS A 238 14.95 4.52 12.58
N ASP A 239 13.76 4.60 13.20
CA ASP A 239 13.41 5.74 14.03
C ASP A 239 14.38 5.88 15.23
N LEU A 240 14.86 4.74 15.77
CA LEU A 240 15.87 4.70 16.83
C LEU A 240 17.25 5.11 16.29
N ASP A 241 17.66 4.63 15.13
CA ASP A 241 18.94 5.00 14.51
C ASP A 241 19.01 6.52 14.28
N ASP A 242 17.95 7.09 13.71
CA ASP A 242 17.82 8.53 13.49
C ASP A 242 17.81 9.31 14.82
N GLY A 243 17.00 8.87 15.80
CA GLY A 243 16.92 9.49 17.12
C GLY A 243 18.25 9.48 17.88
N PHE A 244 19.03 8.40 17.77
CA PHE A 244 20.38 8.33 18.35
C PHE A 244 21.40 9.14 17.57
N ARG A 245 21.25 9.29 16.24
CA ARG A 245 22.13 10.11 15.41
C ARG A 245 21.97 11.59 15.73
N THR A 246 20.74 12.06 15.89
CA THR A 246 20.41 13.45 16.24
C THR A 246 20.60 13.79 17.73
N ARG A 247 20.94 12.78 18.57
CA ARG A 247 21.03 12.88 20.05
C ARG A 247 19.70 13.25 20.71
N THR A 248 18.61 13.02 19.98
CA THR A 248 17.23 13.26 20.41
C THR A 248 16.78 12.19 21.41
N ILE A 249 17.27 10.96 21.25
CA ILE A 249 17.05 9.85 22.17
C ILE A 249 18.39 9.47 22.79
N GLN A 250 18.40 9.32 24.12
CA GLN A 250 19.54 8.79 24.85
C GLN A 250 19.21 7.43 25.45
N ASN A 251 20.24 6.62 25.70
CA ASN A 251 20.07 5.30 26.30
C ASN A 251 19.35 5.36 27.65
N ILE A 252 19.60 6.42 28.42
CA ILE A 252 18.98 6.64 29.74
C ILE A 252 17.45 6.75 29.63
N ASP A 253 16.93 7.32 28.55
CA ASP A 253 15.49 7.45 28.33
C ASP A 253 14.86 6.07 28.17
N ILE A 254 15.46 5.22 27.32
CA ILE A 254 14.98 3.85 27.07
C ILE A 254 15.05 2.99 28.33
N ILE A 255 16.16 3.07 29.08
CA ILE A 255 16.31 2.35 30.34
C ILE A 255 15.21 2.77 31.33
N SER A 256 14.99 4.08 31.49
CA SER A 256 13.95 4.62 32.38
C SER A 256 12.56 4.12 32.00
N TYR A 257 12.23 4.08 30.70
CA TYR A 257 10.95 3.54 30.25
C TYR A 257 10.80 2.06 30.53
N CYS A 258 11.83 1.26 30.26
CA CYS A 258 11.81 -0.17 30.54
C CYS A 258 11.64 -0.44 32.03
N GLU A 259 12.39 0.25 32.89
CA GLU A 259 12.28 0.13 34.35
C GLU A 259 10.89 0.54 34.86
N GLY A 260 10.30 1.60 34.29
CA GLY A 260 8.94 2.01 34.61
C GLY A 260 7.90 0.95 34.24
N ILE A 261 8.04 0.32 33.07
CA ILE A 261 7.16 -0.78 32.64
C ILE A 261 7.34 -2.00 33.55
N ILE A 262 8.57 -2.39 33.87
CA ILE A 262 8.86 -3.52 34.77
C ILE A 262 8.21 -3.30 36.14
N LYS A 263 8.37 -2.11 36.75
CA LYS A 263 7.76 -1.79 38.05
C LYS A 263 6.24 -1.94 38.02
N LYS A 264 5.61 -1.42 36.97
CA LYS A 264 4.15 -1.50 36.78
C LYS A 264 3.68 -2.94 36.62
N GLU A 265 4.37 -3.74 35.80
CA GLU A 265 4.05 -5.16 35.58
C GLU A 265 4.27 -6.02 36.83
N LEU A 266 5.25 -5.70 37.67
CA LEU A 266 5.48 -6.40 38.94
C LEU A 266 4.40 -6.08 39.98
N GLN A 267 3.91 -4.83 40.03
CA GLN A 267 2.83 -4.41 40.93
C GLN A 267 1.48 -5.04 40.58
N THR A 268 1.19 -5.24 39.29
CA THR A 268 -0.05 -5.90 38.84
C THR A 268 -0.04 -7.41 39.05
N ASN A 269 1.13 -8.03 39.23
CA ASN A 269 1.30 -9.48 39.38
C ASN A 269 1.00 -10.04 40.78
N GLU A 270 0.79 -9.21 41.80
CA GLU A 270 0.38 -9.69 43.13
C GLU A 270 -1.01 -10.36 43.12
N ILE A 271 -1.80 -10.22 42.04
CA ILE A 271 -3.21 -10.67 41.97
C ILE A 271 -3.45 -11.81 40.94
N GLY A 272 -2.41 -12.30 40.25
CA GLY A 272 -2.42 -13.64 39.62
C GLY A 272 -2.35 -13.72 38.09
N SER A 273 -1.17 -14.10 37.58
CA SER A 273 -0.95 -15.06 36.46
C SER A 273 0.56 -15.32 36.36
N LYS A 274 1.06 -16.50 36.79
CA LYS A 274 2.47 -16.64 37.23
C LYS A 274 3.54 -16.94 36.16
N ASP A 275 3.21 -17.50 34.99
CA ASP A 275 4.26 -17.99 34.07
C ASP A 275 4.44 -17.21 32.76
N GLY A 276 3.35 -16.71 32.16
CA GLY A 276 3.41 -16.02 30.87
C GLY A 276 3.95 -14.60 30.97
N GLN A 277 3.45 -13.83 31.94
CA GLN A 277 3.81 -12.43 32.17
C GLN A 277 5.26 -12.29 32.68
N LEU A 278 5.69 -13.24 33.52
CA LEU A 278 7.06 -13.30 34.06
C LEU A 278 8.14 -13.43 32.95
N LYS A 279 7.82 -14.08 31.83
CA LYS A 279 8.77 -14.20 30.70
C LYS A 279 9.00 -12.86 29.98
N HIS A 280 7.97 -12.06 29.77
CA HIS A 280 8.10 -10.74 29.13
C HIS A 280 8.82 -9.74 30.04
N VAL A 281 8.55 -9.79 31.35
CA VAL A 281 9.30 -9.01 32.34
C VAL A 281 10.78 -9.38 32.32
N LYS A 282 11.12 -10.68 32.32
CA LYS A 282 12.51 -11.15 32.21
C LYS A 282 13.21 -10.70 30.91
N LEU A 283 12.47 -10.66 29.79
CA LEU A 283 13.01 -10.11 28.54
C LEU A 283 13.37 -8.63 28.68
N LEU A 284 12.49 -7.83 29.29
CA LEU A 284 12.75 -6.42 29.57
C LEU A 284 13.93 -6.23 30.54
N GLU A 285 14.01 -7.03 31.61
CA GLU A 285 15.14 -7.00 32.55
C GLU A 285 16.47 -7.32 31.86
N ASN A 286 16.48 -8.32 30.96
CA ASN A 286 17.64 -8.65 30.16
C ASN A 286 18.03 -7.53 29.21
N LEU A 287 17.05 -6.88 28.57
CA LEU A 287 17.29 -5.69 27.75
C LEU A 287 17.93 -4.59 28.59
N VAL A 288 17.35 -4.21 29.73
CA VAL A 288 17.90 -3.19 30.64
C VAL A 288 19.33 -3.53 31.06
N LYS A 289 19.61 -4.80 31.39
CA LYS A 289 20.96 -5.25 31.75
C LYS A 289 21.95 -5.03 30.61
N LYS A 290 21.59 -5.40 29.38
CA LYS A 290 22.41 -5.16 28.18
C LYS A 290 22.64 -3.66 27.94
N LEU A 291 21.58 -2.85 28.02
CA LEU A 291 21.67 -1.39 27.84
C LEU A 291 22.61 -0.74 28.88
N LYS A 292 22.54 -1.14 30.15
CA LYS A 292 23.42 -0.66 31.23
C LYS A 292 24.88 -1.08 31.06
N LEU A 293 25.13 -2.30 30.57
CA LEU A 293 26.49 -2.77 30.26
C LEU A 293 27.11 -1.94 29.13
N ASN A 294 26.31 -1.61 28.11
CA ASN A 294 26.75 -0.75 27.01
C ASN A 294 27.11 0.67 27.48
N GLU A 295 26.43 1.21 28.49
CA GLU A 295 26.73 2.54 29.03
C GLU A 295 28.15 2.64 29.63
N LYS A 296 28.65 1.56 30.24
CA LYS A 296 29.93 1.54 31.00
C LYS A 296 31.20 1.34 30.17
N SER A 297 31.11 0.93 28.90
CA SER A 297 32.30 0.69 28.07
C SER A 297 32.87 2.03 27.52
N GLU A 298 34.03 2.09 26.83
CA GLU A 298 34.61 3.36 26.27
C GLU A 298 34.50 3.59 24.72
N GLY A 299 34.32 2.57 23.86
CA GLY A 299 34.06 2.73 22.41
C GLY A 299 32.65 3.24 21.98
N ARG A 300 32.55 4.46 21.43
CA ARG A 300 31.28 5.17 21.14
C ARG A 300 30.48 4.75 19.88
N TYR A 301 31.12 4.25 18.81
CA TYR A 301 30.44 3.96 17.53
C TYR A 301 29.90 2.51 17.44
N TYR A 302 30.66 1.52 17.92
CA TYR A 302 30.25 0.10 17.98
C TYR A 302 29.01 -0.16 18.88
N ARG A 303 28.54 0.86 19.60
CA ARG A 303 27.43 0.78 20.56
C ARG A 303 26.05 0.99 19.97
N LYS A 304 25.89 1.93 19.04
CA LYS A 304 24.54 2.32 18.57
C LYS A 304 23.84 1.17 17.87
N GLU A 305 24.54 0.57 16.92
CA GLU A 305 24.07 -0.62 16.19
C GLU A 305 23.77 -1.79 17.15
N THR A 306 24.61 -1.98 18.17
CA THR A 306 24.40 -3.00 19.21
C THR A 306 23.13 -2.73 20.04
N LEU A 307 22.89 -1.48 20.42
CA LEU A 307 21.71 -1.06 21.20
C LEU A 307 20.43 -1.25 20.40
N ILE A 308 20.43 -0.80 19.15
CA ILE A 308 19.32 -0.96 18.23
C ILE A 308 19.03 -2.44 18.04
N ARG A 309 20.05 -3.25 17.73
CA ARG A 309 19.91 -4.71 17.64
C ARG A 309 19.29 -5.33 18.89
N ASP A 310 19.76 -4.97 20.08
CA ASP A 310 19.23 -5.53 21.33
C ASP A 310 17.74 -5.16 21.55
N ILE A 311 17.31 -3.97 21.12
CA ILE A 311 15.90 -3.54 21.17
C ILE A 311 15.05 -4.29 20.12
N ILE A 312 15.55 -4.45 18.90
CA ILE A 312 14.87 -5.21 17.85
C ILE A 312 14.75 -6.69 18.24
N ASP A 313 15.82 -7.30 18.76
CA ASP A 313 15.81 -8.65 19.31
C ASP A 313 14.77 -8.79 20.44
N TYR A 314 14.63 -7.78 21.30
CA TYR A 314 13.60 -7.77 22.32
C TYR A 314 12.19 -7.85 21.71
N PHE A 315 11.88 -7.01 20.72
CA PHE A 315 10.57 -7.02 20.06
C PHE A 315 10.28 -8.34 19.33
N ILE A 316 11.27 -8.90 18.63
CA ILE A 316 11.14 -10.19 17.94
C ILE A 316 10.85 -11.30 18.94
N HIS A 317 11.60 -11.37 20.05
CA HIS A 317 11.37 -12.37 21.08
C HIS A 317 10.03 -12.18 21.80
N ASP A 318 9.62 -10.95 22.06
CA ASP A 318 8.33 -10.63 22.65
C ASP A 318 7.17 -11.18 21.82
N VAL A 319 7.17 -10.86 20.52
CA VAL A 319 6.16 -11.34 19.56
C VAL A 319 6.15 -12.85 19.51
N TYR A 320 7.33 -13.50 19.47
CA TYR A 320 7.43 -14.94 19.50
C TYR A 320 6.77 -15.54 20.76
N PHE A 321 7.09 -15.03 21.95
CA PHE A 321 6.51 -15.56 23.19
C PHE A 321 5.01 -15.26 23.31
N GLU A 322 4.56 -14.08 22.88
CA GLU A 322 3.14 -13.72 22.91
C GLU A 322 2.33 -14.63 21.96
N ALA A 323 2.84 -14.88 20.76
CA ALA A 323 2.25 -15.81 19.81
C ALA A 323 2.21 -17.25 20.38
N GLN A 324 3.25 -17.67 21.12
CA GLN A 324 3.29 -18.96 21.80
C GLN A 324 2.29 -19.08 22.95
N LYS A 325 1.70 -18.00 23.51
CA LYS A 325 0.66 -18.15 24.54
C LYS A 325 -0.65 -18.66 23.97
N GLN A 326 -0.89 -18.50 22.67
CA GLN A 326 -2.17 -18.82 22.03
C GLN A 326 -2.37 -20.34 21.78
N LYS A 327 -1.59 -21.24 22.41
CA LYS A 327 -1.50 -22.67 22.04
C LYS A 327 -2.83 -23.42 21.96
N GLU A 328 -3.79 -23.06 22.82
CA GLU A 328 -4.97 -23.90 23.09
C GLU A 328 -6.28 -23.34 22.51
N ASN A 329 -6.35 -22.06 22.09
CA ASN A 329 -7.61 -21.39 21.73
C ASN A 329 -7.58 -20.67 20.37
N ILE A 330 -6.94 -21.25 19.35
CA ILE A 330 -6.91 -20.66 18.00
C ILE A 330 -8.13 -21.10 17.20
N SER A 331 -9.07 -20.17 16.98
CA SER A 331 -10.18 -20.35 16.05
C SER A 331 -9.70 -20.15 14.61
N TYR A 332 -9.62 -21.26 13.86
CA TYR A 332 -9.38 -21.26 12.42
C TYR A 332 -10.47 -22.07 11.73
N VAL A 333 -10.75 -21.77 10.47
CA VAL A 333 -11.67 -22.53 9.63
C VAL A 333 -11.04 -22.77 8.27
N TYR A 334 -11.54 -23.75 7.54
CA TYR A 334 -11.25 -23.91 6.12
C TYR A 334 -12.34 -23.19 5.32
N ASN A 335 -11.93 -22.37 4.35
CA ASN A 335 -12.87 -21.76 3.42
C ASN A 335 -13.38 -22.79 2.39
N SER A 336 -14.28 -22.36 1.49
CA SER A 336 -14.83 -23.22 0.42
C SER A 336 -13.77 -23.76 -0.56
N TYR A 337 -12.59 -23.13 -0.63
CA TYR A 337 -11.45 -23.56 -1.43
C TYR A 337 -10.49 -24.49 -0.64
N GLY A 338 -10.84 -24.85 0.60
CA GLY A 338 -10.03 -25.67 1.49
C GLY A 338 -8.78 -24.97 2.01
N ASN A 339 -8.71 -23.64 1.97
CA ASN A 339 -7.61 -22.86 2.52
C ASN A 339 -7.89 -22.49 3.98
N LEU A 340 -6.86 -22.54 4.81
CA LEU A 340 -6.96 -22.23 6.22
C LEU A 340 -7.04 -20.71 6.41
N ILE A 341 -8.03 -20.25 7.17
CA ILE A 341 -8.18 -18.84 7.56
C ILE A 341 -8.30 -18.72 9.07
N ILE A 342 -7.65 -17.71 9.65
CA ILE A 342 -7.77 -17.36 11.06
C ILE A 342 -8.76 -16.21 11.26
N LYS A 343 -9.63 -16.33 12.27
CA LYS A 343 -10.69 -15.34 12.56
C LYS A 343 -10.33 -14.35 13.67
N LYS A 344 -9.07 -14.36 14.11
CA LYS A 344 -8.56 -13.51 15.18
C LYS A 344 -7.12 -13.12 14.91
N GLU A 345 -6.75 -11.92 15.33
CA GLU A 345 -5.36 -11.47 15.39
C GLU A 345 -4.62 -12.18 16.53
N ILE A 346 -3.54 -12.88 16.18
CA ILE A 346 -2.74 -13.68 17.12
C ILE A 346 -1.27 -13.25 17.16
N ILE A 347 -0.76 -12.59 16.10
CA ILE A 347 0.59 -12.04 16.06
C ILE A 347 0.51 -10.56 16.41
N LYS A 348 1.03 -10.21 17.59
CA LYS A 348 1.00 -8.86 18.15
C LYS A 348 2.04 -8.72 19.25
N PHE A 349 2.34 -7.48 19.63
CA PHE A 349 3.11 -7.20 20.83
C PHE A 349 2.36 -7.61 22.11
N SER A 350 3.11 -8.02 23.12
CA SER A 350 2.59 -8.12 24.49
C SER A 350 2.19 -6.73 25.00
N PRO A 351 1.36 -6.63 26.07
CA PRO A 351 1.01 -5.34 26.67
C PRO A 351 2.24 -4.47 27.02
N ALA A 352 3.28 -5.10 27.57
CA ALA A 352 4.52 -4.42 27.96
C ALA A 352 5.32 -3.91 26.74
N ALA A 353 5.48 -4.73 25.70
CA ALA A 353 6.17 -4.32 24.48
C ALA A 353 5.39 -3.25 23.71
N ASN A 354 4.05 -3.34 23.69
CA ASN A 354 3.21 -2.30 23.08
C ASN A 354 3.32 -0.97 23.83
N GLU A 355 3.42 -0.99 25.16
CA GLU A 355 3.67 0.22 25.95
C GLU A 355 5.04 0.84 25.61
N LEU A 356 6.10 0.01 25.49
CA LEU A 356 7.41 0.48 25.07
C LEU A 356 7.39 1.06 23.65
N ASN A 357 6.79 0.35 22.69
CA ASN A 357 6.65 0.79 21.31
C ASN A 357 5.97 2.17 21.21
N LYS A 358 4.86 2.37 21.93
CA LYS A 358 4.16 3.66 21.98
C LYS A 358 5.01 4.78 22.60
N LYS A 359 5.80 4.49 23.63
CA LYS A 359 6.70 5.48 24.24
C LYS A 359 7.79 5.90 23.25
N LEU A 360 8.41 4.95 22.56
CA LEU A 360 9.39 5.21 21.51
C LEU A 360 8.76 6.06 20.39
N GLU A 361 7.61 5.62 19.85
CA GLU A 361 6.89 6.31 18.78
C GLU A 361 6.55 7.76 19.15
N SER A 362 6.10 8.01 20.38
CA SER A 362 5.75 9.36 20.86
C SER A 362 6.95 10.32 20.85
N LEU A 363 8.12 9.84 21.27
CA LEU A 363 9.35 10.65 21.30
C LEU A 363 9.80 11.03 19.91
N ILE A 364 9.84 10.02 19.03
CA ILE A 364 10.21 10.14 17.62
C ILE A 364 9.27 11.14 16.93
N LYS A 365 7.95 10.97 17.09
CA LYS A 365 6.94 11.87 16.49
C LYS A 365 7.11 13.31 16.94
N THR A 366 7.32 13.54 18.24
CA THR A 366 7.36 14.90 18.80
C THR A 366 8.59 15.66 18.31
N GLN A 367 9.71 14.97 18.09
CA GLN A 367 11.01 15.60 17.87
C GLN A 367 11.53 15.51 16.43
N ILE A 368 11.23 14.43 15.68
CA ILE A 368 11.69 14.24 14.30
C ILE A 368 10.71 14.86 13.29
N LEU A 369 9.40 14.56 13.40
CA LEU A 369 8.40 15.07 12.44
C LEU A 369 8.24 16.59 12.51
N ASN A 370 8.43 17.19 13.68
CA ASN A 370 8.38 18.63 13.87
C ASN A 370 9.72 19.34 13.54
N SER A 371 10.71 18.61 13.04
CA SER A 371 11.99 19.20 12.67
C SER A 371 11.84 20.12 11.44
N TRP A 372 12.64 21.18 11.38
CA TRP A 372 12.69 22.09 10.23
C TRP A 372 12.96 21.35 8.92
N ASP A 373 13.81 20.33 8.97
CA ASP A 373 14.21 19.54 7.81
C ASP A 373 13.06 18.73 7.21
N VAL A 374 12.31 18.02 8.05
CA VAL A 374 11.14 17.23 7.62
C VAL A 374 10.05 18.15 7.08
N ASN A 375 9.76 19.25 7.76
CA ASN A 375 8.74 20.20 7.30
C ASN A 375 9.11 20.87 5.97
N LYS A 376 10.40 21.18 5.76
CA LYS A 376 10.89 21.71 4.47
C LYS A 376 10.77 20.67 3.35
N PHE A 377 11.09 19.41 3.65
CA PHE A 377 10.94 18.32 2.70
C PHE A 377 9.48 18.10 2.32
N ASP A 378 8.59 18.00 3.30
CA ASP A 378 7.15 17.83 3.09
C ASP A 378 6.57 19.00 2.29
N GLY A 379 6.94 20.25 2.61
CA GLY A 379 6.50 21.42 1.84
C GLY A 379 6.95 21.39 0.37
N ARG A 380 8.19 20.95 0.10
CA ARG A 380 8.70 20.78 -1.27
C ARG A 380 7.99 19.66 -2.01
N ALA A 381 7.83 18.49 -1.36
CA ALA A 381 7.11 17.35 -1.91
C ALA A 381 5.66 17.73 -2.26
N ASN A 382 4.98 18.46 -1.36
CA ASN A 382 3.63 18.97 -1.58
C ASN A 382 3.53 19.78 -2.86
N TYR A 383 4.39 20.79 -2.98
CA TYR A 383 4.42 21.67 -4.12
C TYR A 383 4.69 20.89 -5.42
N LEU A 384 5.74 20.06 -5.42
CA LEU A 384 6.22 19.36 -6.60
C LEU A 384 5.18 18.40 -7.16
N ILE A 385 4.59 17.54 -6.33
CA ILE A 385 3.56 16.58 -6.76
C ILE A 385 2.33 17.32 -7.30
N LYS A 386 1.92 18.43 -6.68
CA LYS A 386 0.83 19.26 -7.20
C LYS A 386 1.16 19.85 -8.56
N GLN A 387 2.37 20.38 -8.77
CA GLN A 387 2.76 20.93 -10.07
C GLN A 387 2.83 19.86 -11.16
N LEU A 388 3.41 18.69 -10.86
CA LEU A 388 3.41 17.55 -11.79
C LEU A 388 1.98 17.13 -12.15
N PHE A 389 1.09 17.00 -11.16
CA PHE A 389 -0.30 16.66 -11.42
C PHE A 389 -0.97 17.72 -12.30
N LYS A 390 -0.78 19.01 -12.02
CA LYS A 390 -1.30 20.11 -12.84
C LYS A 390 -0.78 20.07 -14.27
N ALA A 391 0.52 19.83 -14.46
CA ALA A 391 1.13 19.72 -15.78
C ALA A 391 0.46 18.61 -16.59
N TYR A 392 0.43 17.39 -16.06
CA TYR A 392 -0.17 16.24 -16.73
C TYR A 392 -1.69 16.32 -16.88
N TYR A 393 -2.39 16.95 -15.92
CA TYR A 393 -3.81 17.26 -16.05
C TYR A 393 -4.05 18.24 -17.20
N ASN A 394 -3.23 19.29 -17.31
CA ASN A 394 -3.36 20.28 -18.37
C ASN A 394 -3.05 19.70 -19.74
N ASN A 395 -1.93 19.00 -19.87
CA ASN A 395 -1.51 18.35 -21.10
C ASN A 395 -0.99 16.93 -20.85
N PRO A 396 -1.85 15.91 -21.00
CA PRO A 396 -1.48 14.51 -20.74
C PRO A 396 -0.36 13.98 -21.63
N LEU A 397 -0.13 14.61 -22.79
CA LEU A 397 0.94 14.25 -23.71
C LEU A 397 2.34 14.60 -23.18
N GLN A 398 2.44 15.29 -22.05
CA GLN A 398 3.70 15.51 -21.32
C GLN A 398 4.16 14.28 -20.54
N MET A 399 3.28 13.30 -20.30
CA MET A 399 3.69 12.01 -19.74
C MET A 399 4.47 11.21 -20.78
N MET A 400 5.38 10.35 -20.34
CA MET A 400 6.06 9.38 -21.20
C MET A 400 5.06 8.47 -21.92
N PRO A 401 5.42 7.86 -23.08
CA PRO A 401 4.46 7.20 -23.95
C PRO A 401 3.59 6.11 -23.30
N TYR A 402 4.13 5.37 -22.34
CA TYR A 402 3.39 4.35 -21.61
C TYR A 402 2.24 4.92 -20.78
N GLY A 403 2.32 6.19 -20.34
CA GLY A 403 1.30 6.84 -19.53
C GLY A 403 -0.01 7.05 -20.30
N PHE A 404 0.05 7.63 -21.49
CA PHE A 404 -1.16 7.81 -22.30
C PHE A 404 -1.63 6.52 -22.97
N GLN A 405 -0.75 5.54 -23.24
CA GLN A 405 -1.16 4.20 -23.65
C GLN A 405 -2.03 3.54 -22.58
N ALA A 406 -1.66 3.68 -21.31
CA ALA A 406 -2.48 3.21 -20.19
C ALA A 406 -3.83 3.95 -20.12
N LEU A 407 -3.86 5.25 -20.38
CA LEU A 407 -5.11 6.01 -20.47
C LEU A 407 -6.00 5.47 -21.59
N LYS A 408 -5.46 5.30 -22.80
CA LYS A 408 -6.21 4.79 -23.96
C LYS A 408 -6.87 3.44 -23.64
N LYS A 409 -6.12 2.50 -23.06
CA LYS A 409 -6.65 1.19 -22.66
C LYS A 409 -7.81 1.29 -21.67
N LYS A 410 -7.74 2.21 -20.69
CA LYS A 410 -8.85 2.44 -19.74
C LYS A 410 -10.08 3.05 -20.43
N LEU A 411 -9.89 3.95 -21.40
CA LEU A 411 -11.00 4.52 -22.18
C LEU A 411 -11.68 3.44 -23.02
N GLU A 412 -10.90 2.57 -23.69
CA GLU A 412 -11.43 1.41 -24.42
C GLU A 412 -12.28 0.51 -23.52
N GLU A 413 -11.80 0.20 -22.31
CA GLU A 413 -12.50 -0.63 -21.33
C GLU A 413 -13.81 0.03 -20.84
N ASN A 414 -13.78 1.33 -20.49
CA ASN A 414 -14.95 2.06 -19.99
C ASN A 414 -16.01 2.32 -21.07
N ASN A 415 -15.58 2.49 -22.32
CA ASN A 415 -16.46 2.71 -23.47
C ASN A 415 -16.88 1.42 -24.18
N ALA A 416 -16.57 0.24 -23.62
CA ALA A 416 -17.00 -1.04 -24.18
C ALA A 416 -18.54 -1.18 -24.19
N TYR A 417 -19.23 -0.57 -23.23
CA TYR A 417 -20.70 -0.66 -23.05
C TYR A 417 -21.46 0.60 -23.48
N TYR A 418 -20.78 1.75 -23.61
CA TYR A 418 -21.40 3.00 -24.04
C TYR A 418 -20.41 3.87 -24.81
N ASN A 419 -20.82 4.36 -25.98
CA ASN A 419 -19.99 5.16 -26.87
C ASN A 419 -20.15 6.65 -26.56
N LEU A 420 -19.07 7.31 -26.15
CA LEU A 420 -19.03 8.77 -26.08
C LEU A 420 -18.49 9.29 -27.41
N VAL A 421 -19.33 10.01 -28.15
CA VAL A 421 -19.05 10.47 -29.51
C VAL A 421 -18.88 11.98 -29.51
N LEU A 422 -17.80 12.47 -30.14
CA LEU A 422 -17.54 13.89 -30.30
C LEU A 422 -18.53 14.52 -31.30
N SER A 423 -19.02 15.72 -30.98
CA SER A 423 -20.01 16.45 -31.79
C SER A 423 -19.47 16.99 -33.12
N GLU A 424 -18.19 17.34 -33.19
CA GLU A 424 -17.59 17.97 -34.37
C GLU A 424 -17.11 16.96 -35.43
N SER A 425 -16.69 15.78 -35.01
CA SER A 425 -16.02 14.78 -35.86
C SER A 425 -16.70 13.41 -35.89
N ASP A 426 -17.77 13.22 -35.11
CA ASP A 426 -18.42 11.92 -34.86
C ASP A 426 -17.44 10.80 -34.44
N LEU A 427 -16.27 11.19 -33.92
CA LEU A 427 -15.24 10.28 -33.43
C LEU A 427 -15.62 9.79 -32.03
N ASN A 428 -15.52 8.48 -31.80
CA ASN A 428 -15.66 7.93 -30.47
C ASN A 428 -14.38 8.15 -29.66
N ILE A 429 -14.52 8.57 -28.40
CA ILE A 429 -13.39 8.78 -27.48
C ILE A 429 -12.47 7.55 -27.39
N LYS A 430 -13.00 6.32 -27.50
CA LYS A 430 -12.19 5.10 -27.42
C LYS A 430 -11.28 4.89 -28.64
N ASP A 431 -11.67 5.43 -29.79
CA ASP A 431 -10.97 5.22 -31.06
C ASP A 431 -9.86 6.24 -31.29
N ILE A 432 -9.72 7.24 -30.41
CA ILE A 432 -8.70 8.29 -30.50
C ILE A 432 -7.27 7.69 -30.56
N ASP A 433 -6.51 8.10 -31.56
CA ASP A 433 -5.08 7.95 -31.65
C ASP A 433 -4.41 9.29 -31.34
N PHE A 434 -3.97 9.43 -30.08
CA PHE A 434 -3.27 10.62 -29.57
C PHE A 434 -2.00 11.01 -30.35
N LYS A 435 -1.50 10.17 -31.27
CA LYS A 435 -0.36 10.49 -32.15
C LYS A 435 -0.76 10.90 -33.56
N LYS A 436 -1.88 10.41 -34.08
CA LYS A 436 -2.26 10.55 -35.50
C LYS A 436 -3.42 11.50 -35.71
N ASP A 437 -4.35 11.54 -34.76
CA ASP A 437 -5.55 12.36 -34.90
C ASP A 437 -5.23 13.84 -34.75
N ASN A 438 -6.12 14.66 -35.29
CA ASN A 438 -5.91 16.10 -35.32
C ASN A 438 -5.93 16.70 -33.90
N ARG A 439 -5.28 17.86 -33.75
CA ARG A 439 -5.17 18.53 -32.44
C ARG A 439 -6.52 18.96 -31.87
N SER A 440 -7.52 19.25 -32.71
CA SER A 440 -8.85 19.68 -32.27
C SER A 440 -9.60 18.56 -31.55
N ASP A 441 -9.58 17.36 -32.12
CA ASP A 441 -10.21 16.17 -31.56
C ASP A 441 -9.54 15.78 -30.25
N ILE A 442 -8.20 15.75 -30.22
CA ILE A 442 -7.43 15.46 -29.00
C ILE A 442 -7.78 16.47 -27.89
N GLN A 443 -7.86 17.76 -28.19
CA GLN A 443 -8.25 18.76 -27.20
C GLN A 443 -9.71 18.64 -26.77
N SER A 444 -10.60 18.22 -27.67
CA SER A 444 -12.00 17.96 -27.35
C SER A 444 -12.13 16.78 -26.40
N VAL A 445 -11.41 15.68 -26.63
CA VAL A 445 -11.31 14.55 -25.69
C VAL A 445 -10.80 15.01 -24.34
N PHE A 446 -9.69 15.77 -24.29
CA PHE A 446 -9.18 16.28 -23.01
C PHE A 446 -10.17 17.22 -22.30
N SER A 447 -10.94 18.03 -23.03
CA SER A 447 -12.00 18.86 -22.44
C SER A 447 -13.07 17.99 -21.79
N VAL A 448 -13.52 16.93 -22.47
CA VAL A 448 -14.49 15.97 -21.95
C VAL A 448 -13.97 15.24 -20.72
N LEU A 449 -12.73 14.73 -20.77
CA LEU A 449 -12.08 14.07 -19.62
C LEU A 449 -11.92 15.00 -18.42
N LYS A 450 -11.92 16.32 -18.62
CA LYS A 450 -11.90 17.34 -17.56
C LYS A 450 -13.29 17.79 -17.13
N LEU A 451 -14.35 17.24 -17.73
CA LEU A 451 -15.75 17.62 -17.55
C LEU A 451 -16.02 19.09 -17.93
N LYS A 452 -15.35 19.60 -18.98
CA LYS A 452 -15.49 20.97 -19.48
C LYS A 452 -16.20 21.00 -20.83
N ASN A 453 -17.14 21.93 -21.00
CA ASN A 453 -17.87 22.21 -22.25
C ASN A 453 -18.52 20.94 -22.86
N ILE A 454 -19.13 20.10 -22.01
CA ILE A 454 -19.65 18.79 -22.41
C ILE A 454 -20.75 18.94 -23.49
N ASP A 455 -21.64 19.91 -23.30
CA ASP A 455 -22.70 20.32 -24.24
C ASP A 455 -22.20 20.64 -25.65
N LYS A 456 -20.98 21.19 -25.76
CA LYS A 456 -20.39 21.56 -27.03
C LYS A 456 -19.54 20.46 -27.65
N LYS A 457 -19.07 19.51 -26.84
CA LYS A 457 -18.03 18.55 -27.24
C LYS A 457 -18.53 17.12 -27.41
N LEU A 458 -19.69 16.77 -26.86
CA LEU A 458 -20.27 15.44 -26.98
C LEU A 458 -21.66 15.46 -27.61
N ASN A 459 -21.98 14.40 -28.36
CA ASN A 459 -23.35 14.07 -28.71
C ASN A 459 -24.08 13.57 -27.45
N LEU A 460 -25.02 14.39 -26.96
CA LEU A 460 -25.75 14.13 -25.73
C LEU A 460 -27.05 13.35 -25.98
N PRO A 461 -27.47 12.50 -25.03
CA PRO A 461 -28.82 11.94 -25.04
C PRO A 461 -29.88 13.06 -25.10
N PRO A 462 -31.04 12.83 -25.75
CA PRO A 462 -32.07 13.85 -25.95
C PRO A 462 -32.52 14.57 -24.66
N ASP A 463 -32.51 13.85 -23.54
CA ASP A 463 -32.96 14.37 -22.24
C ASP A 463 -31.90 15.19 -21.50
N LEU A 464 -30.66 15.28 -22.02
CA LEU A 464 -29.51 15.89 -21.34
C LEU A 464 -28.95 17.12 -22.07
N GLN A 465 -29.71 17.77 -22.97
CA GLN A 465 -29.21 18.84 -23.84
C GLN A 465 -28.58 20.06 -23.13
N ASN A 466 -28.83 20.27 -21.84
CA ASN A 466 -28.14 21.28 -21.01
C ASN A 466 -27.65 20.65 -19.69
N PRO A 467 -26.53 19.91 -19.70
CA PRO A 467 -26.11 19.14 -18.55
C PRO A 467 -25.51 20.03 -17.47
N ASN A 468 -26.15 20.08 -16.30
CA ASN A 468 -25.53 20.64 -15.09
C ASN A 468 -24.58 19.60 -14.48
N ILE A 469 -23.27 19.82 -14.57
CA ILE A 469 -22.27 18.84 -14.10
C ILE A 469 -22.43 18.51 -12.61
N LYS A 470 -22.91 19.45 -11.78
CA LYS A 470 -23.14 19.16 -10.35
C LYS A 470 -24.26 18.14 -10.17
N GLU A 471 -25.37 18.31 -10.88
CA GLU A 471 -26.49 17.35 -10.87
C GLU A 471 -26.06 15.99 -11.43
N LEU A 472 -25.28 15.98 -12.52
CA LEU A 472 -24.72 14.74 -13.06
C LEU A 472 -23.80 14.03 -12.06
N ALA A 473 -22.99 14.78 -11.30
CA ALA A 473 -22.10 14.22 -10.28
C ALA A 473 -22.88 13.63 -9.10
N GLU A 474 -23.96 14.28 -8.67
CA GLU A 474 -24.88 13.75 -7.65
C GLU A 474 -25.54 12.45 -8.13
N ARG A 475 -26.00 12.41 -9.39
CA ARG A 475 -26.54 11.20 -10.01
C ARG A 475 -25.47 10.11 -10.12
N TYR A 476 -24.24 10.45 -10.50
CA TYR A 476 -23.14 9.48 -10.55
C TYR A 476 -22.87 8.83 -9.18
N ASN A 477 -22.95 9.58 -8.08
CA ASN A 477 -22.71 9.03 -6.75
C ASN A 477 -23.68 7.88 -6.43
N SER A 478 -24.95 7.97 -6.87
CA SER A 478 -25.92 6.87 -6.68
C SER A 478 -25.68 5.68 -7.62
N LEU A 479 -25.09 5.92 -8.80
CA LEU A 479 -24.74 4.89 -9.79
C LEU A 479 -23.37 4.24 -9.55
N SER A 480 -22.53 4.83 -8.69
CA SER A 480 -21.11 4.50 -8.56
C SER A 480 -20.83 3.01 -8.29
N LYS A 481 -21.73 2.31 -7.59
CA LYS A 481 -21.60 0.88 -7.23
C LYS A 481 -22.10 -0.11 -8.28
N LEU A 482 -22.88 0.36 -9.25
CA LEU A 482 -23.42 -0.47 -10.32
C LEU A 482 -22.38 -0.59 -11.44
N SER A 483 -22.29 -1.78 -12.00
CA SER A 483 -21.55 -2.00 -13.24
C SER A 483 -22.31 -1.38 -14.43
N LEU A 484 -21.59 -0.97 -15.46
CA LEU A 484 -22.19 -0.42 -16.68
C LEU A 484 -23.17 -1.38 -17.35
N SER A 485 -22.94 -2.70 -17.22
CA SER A 485 -23.83 -3.75 -17.75
C SER A 485 -25.16 -3.90 -17.01
N GLU A 486 -25.26 -3.41 -15.77
CA GLU A 486 -26.49 -3.48 -14.96
C GLU A 486 -27.42 -2.28 -15.20
N LEU A 487 -26.97 -1.26 -15.93
CA LEU A 487 -27.74 -0.06 -16.21
C LEU A 487 -28.61 -0.28 -17.45
N GLU A 488 -29.93 -0.08 -17.32
CA GLU A 488 -30.86 -0.16 -18.45
C GLU A 488 -31.04 1.19 -19.17
N ASN A 489 -31.04 2.29 -18.40
CA ASN A 489 -31.26 3.64 -18.89
C ASN A 489 -30.03 4.22 -19.63
N GLU A 490 -30.23 4.70 -20.86
CA GLU A 490 -29.21 5.38 -21.68
C GLU A 490 -28.59 6.59 -20.96
N ASN A 491 -29.40 7.39 -20.24
CA ASN A 491 -28.89 8.56 -19.52
C ASN A 491 -27.97 8.15 -18.37
N ASP A 492 -28.31 7.09 -17.63
CA ASP A 492 -27.49 6.58 -16.54
C ASP A 492 -26.19 5.95 -17.06
N LYS A 493 -26.24 5.23 -18.20
CA LYS A 493 -25.05 4.73 -18.89
C LYS A 493 -24.13 5.85 -19.34
N PHE A 494 -24.69 6.91 -19.94
CA PHE A 494 -23.94 8.11 -20.34
C PHE A 494 -23.22 8.73 -19.14
N ILE A 495 -23.96 9.01 -18.06
CA ILE A 495 -23.43 9.62 -16.84
C ILE A 495 -22.31 8.74 -16.27
N LYS A 496 -22.57 7.44 -16.09
CA LYS A 496 -21.58 6.51 -15.56
C LYS A 496 -20.32 6.47 -16.42
N CYS A 497 -20.45 6.32 -17.74
CA CYS A 497 -19.31 6.28 -18.66
C CYS A 497 -18.48 7.58 -18.62
N LEU A 498 -19.15 8.74 -18.58
CA LEU A 498 -18.50 10.04 -18.51
C LEU A 498 -17.60 10.20 -17.27
N PHE A 499 -18.12 9.88 -16.08
CA PHE A 499 -17.36 10.01 -14.84
C PHE A 499 -16.33 8.89 -14.66
N GLU A 500 -16.58 7.67 -15.16
CA GLU A 500 -15.57 6.61 -15.20
C GLU A 500 -14.38 6.99 -16.10
N ASN A 501 -14.62 7.73 -17.19
CA ASN A 501 -13.56 8.28 -18.02
C ASN A 501 -12.80 9.44 -17.36
N ASN A 502 -13.49 10.31 -16.62
CA ASN A 502 -12.82 11.32 -15.79
C ASN A 502 -11.92 10.66 -14.72
N LEU A 503 -12.41 9.61 -14.05
CA LEU A 503 -11.59 8.85 -13.11
C LEU A 503 -10.45 8.09 -13.79
N ALA A 504 -10.68 7.48 -14.95
CA ALA A 504 -9.61 6.85 -15.74
C ALA A 504 -8.49 7.85 -16.04
N PHE A 505 -8.86 9.09 -16.34
CA PHE A 505 -7.91 10.18 -16.56
C PHE A 505 -7.13 10.55 -15.30
N LEU A 506 -7.82 10.90 -14.21
CA LEU A 506 -7.18 11.28 -12.94
C LEU A 506 -6.34 10.13 -12.35
N SER A 507 -6.87 8.91 -12.34
CA SER A 507 -6.16 7.74 -11.84
C SER A 507 -4.93 7.40 -12.67
N THR A 508 -4.92 7.65 -13.98
CA THR A 508 -3.73 7.42 -14.81
C THR A 508 -2.62 8.40 -14.47
N ILE A 509 -2.96 9.67 -14.21
CA ILE A 509 -1.98 10.65 -13.71
C ILE A 509 -1.46 10.22 -12.33
N SER A 510 -2.34 9.81 -11.42
CA SER A 510 -1.94 9.29 -10.11
C SER A 510 -1.04 8.05 -10.21
N ASP A 511 -1.41 7.07 -11.04
CA ASP A 511 -0.62 5.85 -11.29
C ASP A 511 0.77 6.22 -11.86
N TYR A 512 0.82 7.18 -12.79
CA TYR A 512 2.06 7.64 -13.42
C TYR A 512 2.99 8.32 -12.40
N ILE A 513 2.46 9.24 -11.59
CA ILE A 513 3.21 9.95 -10.54
C ILE A 513 3.65 8.97 -9.45
N ALA A 514 2.75 8.11 -8.95
CA ALA A 514 3.08 7.10 -7.94
C ALA A 514 4.17 6.12 -8.43
N GLY A 515 4.18 5.86 -9.73
CA GLY A 515 5.19 5.07 -10.41
C GLY A 515 6.57 5.73 -10.55
N MET A 516 6.74 7.01 -10.21
CA MET A 516 8.04 7.69 -10.28
C MET A 516 8.92 7.36 -9.06
N THR A 517 10.21 7.63 -9.20
CA THR A 517 11.16 7.75 -8.08
C THR A 517 11.28 9.22 -7.68
N ASP A 518 11.80 9.53 -6.48
CA ASP A 518 11.92 10.93 -6.02
C ASP A 518 12.75 11.79 -6.98
N ASN A 519 13.94 11.29 -7.38
CA ASN A 519 14.83 12.00 -8.31
C ASN A 519 14.19 12.21 -9.68
N PHE A 520 13.45 11.22 -10.18
CA PHE A 520 12.75 11.34 -11.45
C PHE A 520 11.60 12.34 -11.38
N ALA A 521 10.88 12.40 -10.26
CA ALA A 521 9.84 13.41 -10.05
C ALA A 521 10.44 14.82 -10.03
N ILE A 522 11.57 15.02 -9.33
CA ILE A 522 12.32 16.30 -9.31
C ILE A 522 12.73 16.70 -10.72
N LYS A 523 13.41 15.80 -11.43
CA LYS A 523 13.86 16.06 -12.80
C LYS A 523 12.69 16.35 -13.75
N SER A 524 11.60 15.58 -13.65
CA SER A 524 10.40 15.81 -14.46
C SER A 524 9.80 17.18 -14.20
N TYR A 525 9.84 17.66 -12.96
CA TYR A 525 9.37 18.99 -12.62
C TYR A 525 10.26 20.07 -13.25
N GLU A 526 11.58 19.95 -13.16
CA GLU A 526 12.56 20.88 -13.78
C GLU A 526 12.52 20.91 -15.31
N GLU A 527 12.13 19.81 -15.96
CA GLU A 527 11.95 19.76 -17.42
C GLU A 527 10.64 20.42 -17.87
N LEU A 528 9.64 20.49 -16.99
CA LEU A 528 8.31 21.06 -17.28
C LEU A 528 8.19 22.55 -16.94
N TYR A 529 8.98 23.04 -15.98
CA TYR A 529 8.96 24.40 -15.42
C TYR A 529 10.37 24.93 -15.23
#